data_AF-A0A3D2TL86-F1
#
_entry.id   AF-A0A3D2TL86-F1
#
_cell.length_a   1.000
_cell.length_b   1.000
_cell.length_c   1.000
_cell.angle_alpha   90.00
_cell.angle_beta   90.00
_cell.angle_gamma   90.00
#
_symmetry.space_group_name_H-M   'P 1'
#
loop_
_entity.id
_entity.type
_entity.pdbx_description
1 polymer ?
#
loop_
_entity_poly.entity_id
_entity_poly.type
_entity_poly.pdbx_seq_one_letter_code
_entity_poly.pdbx_strand_id
1 'polypeptide(L)'
;GEQMFEEAATLADECSNPEPKLRAKMNLAFHLDRVKRVEARDELIQDAFEALGEIVDARARSETAADLASRLLQLKVTDLADQAFDQAEKEAASIEDPLSQGYALCEISGRLSKAKRAQAAQRTLDRAKAVAEKVADKGLRSELLKRIADQK
;
A
#
# COMPACT_ATOMS: atom_id res chain seq x y z
N GLY A 1 15.98 24.81 -8.69
CA GLY A 1 16.18 23.52 -8.02
C GLY A 1 15.18 23.39 -6.90
N GLU A 2 15.45 24.05 -5.78
CA GLU A 2 14.56 24.09 -4.61
C GLU A 2 13.16 24.63 -4.93
N GLN A 3 13.10 25.82 -5.54
CA GLN A 3 11.83 26.45 -5.93
C GLN A 3 10.95 25.56 -6.81
N MET A 4 11.55 24.76 -7.72
CA MET A 4 10.78 23.83 -8.57
C MET A 4 10.17 22.68 -7.79
N PHE A 5 10.83 22.22 -6.71
CA PHE A 5 10.29 21.17 -5.84
C PHE A 5 9.19 21.72 -4.92
N GLU A 6 9.35 22.94 -4.41
CA GLU A 6 8.31 23.63 -3.63
C GLU A 6 7.05 23.90 -4.45
N GLU A 7 7.21 24.39 -5.69
CA GLU A 7 6.10 24.58 -6.62
C GLU A 7 5.39 23.25 -6.92
N ALA A 8 6.16 22.18 -7.20
CA ALA A 8 5.59 20.88 -7.48
C ALA A 8 4.90 20.24 -6.25
N ALA A 9 5.41 20.49 -5.03
CA ALA A 9 4.76 20.05 -3.80
C ALA A 9 3.44 20.78 -3.58
N THR A 10 3.42 22.10 -3.83
CA THR A 10 2.20 22.93 -3.75
C THR A 10 1.14 22.43 -4.73
N LEU A 11 1.51 22.12 -5.98
CA LEU A 11 0.58 21.55 -6.96
C LEU A 11 0.07 20.16 -6.54
N ALA A 12 0.87 19.36 -5.84
CA ALA A 12 0.40 18.10 -5.27
C ALA A 12 -0.65 18.33 -4.17
N ASP A 13 -0.55 19.40 -3.39
CA ASP A 13 -1.53 19.74 -2.35
C ASP A 13 -2.87 20.23 -2.90
N GLU A 14 -2.87 20.81 -4.11
CA GLU A 14 -4.09 21.18 -4.83
C GLU A 14 -4.87 19.97 -5.35
N CYS A 15 -4.28 18.77 -5.33
CA CYS A 15 -4.98 17.54 -5.70
C CYS A 15 -6.03 17.19 -4.63
N SER A 16 -7.31 17.39 -4.96
CA SER A 16 -8.44 17.07 -4.07
C SER A 16 -8.65 15.58 -3.83
N ASN A 17 -8.18 14.72 -4.75
CA ASN A 17 -8.24 13.29 -4.57
C ASN A 17 -6.97 12.81 -3.83
N PRO A 18 -7.11 12.14 -2.66
CA PRO A 18 -5.98 11.73 -1.83
C PRO A 18 -5.04 10.72 -2.51
N GLU A 19 -5.56 9.84 -3.38
CA GLU A 19 -4.73 8.85 -4.07
C GLU A 19 -3.73 9.49 -5.06
N PRO A 20 -4.17 10.33 -6.02
CA PRO A 20 -3.25 11.12 -6.84
C PRO A 20 -2.31 12.01 -6.03
N LYS A 21 -2.80 12.67 -4.97
CA LYS A 21 -1.98 13.51 -4.08
C LYS A 21 -0.81 12.72 -3.49
N LEU A 22 -1.10 11.55 -2.91
CA LEU A 22 -0.09 10.63 -2.37
C LEU A 22 0.92 10.21 -3.43
N ARG A 23 0.45 9.79 -4.61
CA ARG A 23 1.34 9.36 -5.70
C ARG A 23 2.24 10.49 -6.17
N ALA A 24 1.72 11.71 -6.28
CA ALA A 24 2.50 12.90 -6.64
C ALA A 24 3.60 13.15 -5.61
N LYS A 25 3.26 13.21 -4.31
CA LYS A 25 4.21 13.40 -3.22
C LYS A 25 5.33 12.35 -3.22
N MET A 26 4.98 11.07 -3.40
CA MET A 26 5.98 10.01 -3.51
C MET A 26 6.88 10.13 -4.75
N ASN A 27 6.34 10.56 -5.90
CA ASN A 27 7.16 10.80 -7.10
C ASN A 27 8.17 11.94 -6.86
N LEU A 28 7.74 13.02 -6.22
CA LEU A 28 8.66 14.10 -5.81
C LEU A 28 9.71 13.60 -4.82
N ALA A 29 9.32 12.80 -3.82
CA ALA A 29 10.22 12.19 -2.84
C ALA A 29 11.36 11.39 -3.53
N PHE A 30 11.05 10.63 -4.59
CA PHE A 30 12.08 9.97 -5.43
C PHE A 30 13.06 10.94 -6.07
N HIS A 31 12.58 12.05 -6.60
CA HIS A 31 13.47 13.03 -7.22
C HIS A 31 14.35 13.71 -6.18
N LEU A 32 13.80 14.06 -5.02
CA LEU A 32 14.54 14.65 -3.90
C LEU A 32 15.61 13.70 -3.34
N ASP A 33 15.32 12.41 -3.24
CA ASP A 33 16.30 11.39 -2.84
C ASP A 33 17.52 11.37 -3.80
N ARG A 34 17.27 11.43 -5.11
CA ARG A 34 18.32 11.45 -6.14
C ARG A 34 19.21 12.69 -6.07
N VAL A 35 18.69 13.82 -5.61
CA VAL A 35 19.44 15.06 -5.41
C VAL A 35 19.90 15.25 -3.96
N LYS A 36 19.82 14.20 -3.12
CA LYS A 36 20.28 14.16 -1.73
C LYS A 36 19.60 15.20 -0.81
N ARG A 37 18.32 15.49 -1.08
CA ARG A 37 17.48 16.39 -0.28
C ARG A 37 16.63 15.58 0.68
N VAL A 38 17.29 15.02 1.69
CA VAL A 38 16.70 14.02 2.60
C VAL A 38 15.56 14.61 3.43
N GLU A 39 15.73 15.81 4.00
CA GLU A 39 14.71 16.45 4.84
C GLU A 39 13.40 16.67 4.07
N ALA A 40 13.46 17.37 2.92
CA ALA A 40 12.29 17.58 2.07
C ALA A 40 11.70 16.26 1.52
N ARG A 41 12.54 15.24 1.28
CA ARG A 41 12.07 13.91 0.88
C ARG A 41 11.26 13.25 2.00
N ASP A 42 11.73 13.35 3.24
CA ASP A 42 11.08 12.76 4.40
C ASP A 42 9.77 13.49 4.76
N GLU A 43 9.73 14.82 4.61
CA GLU A 43 8.49 15.61 4.70
C GLU A 43 7.43 15.11 3.72
N LEU A 44 7.78 14.96 2.43
CA LEU A 44 6.83 14.43 1.44
C LEU A 44 6.37 12.99 1.71
N ILE A 45 7.21 12.18 2.36
CA ILE A 45 6.79 10.85 2.81
C ILE A 45 5.74 10.96 3.92
N GLN A 46 5.93 11.86 4.90
CA GLN A 46 4.92 12.07 5.95
C GLN A 46 3.60 12.56 5.36
N ASP A 47 3.66 13.54 4.47
CA ASP A 47 2.47 14.04 3.79
C ASP A 47 1.76 12.95 2.95
N ALA A 48 2.51 11.99 2.41
CA ALA A 48 1.94 10.84 1.71
C ALA A 48 1.18 9.91 2.68
N PHE A 49 1.62 9.76 3.93
CA PHE A 49 0.85 9.05 4.97
C PHE A 49 -0.40 9.83 5.39
N GLU A 50 -0.34 11.17 5.43
CA GLU A 50 -1.52 11.99 5.70
C GLU A 50 -2.58 11.82 4.60
N ALA A 51 -2.16 11.94 3.33
CA ALA A 51 -3.05 11.70 2.19
C ALA A 51 -3.61 10.26 2.17
N LEU A 52 -2.82 9.26 2.60
CA LEU A 52 -3.33 7.89 2.76
C LEU A 52 -4.49 7.82 3.77
N GLY A 53 -4.40 8.57 4.87
CA GLY A 53 -5.43 8.64 5.91
C GLY A 53 -6.73 9.31 5.46
N GLU A 54 -6.68 10.15 4.43
CA GLU A 54 -7.85 10.82 3.83
C GLU A 54 -8.67 9.90 2.92
N ILE A 55 -8.12 8.76 2.46
CA ILE A 55 -8.85 7.81 1.62
C ILE A 55 -9.95 7.15 2.44
N VAL A 56 -11.21 7.30 2.04
CA VAL A 56 -12.37 6.78 2.82
C VAL A 56 -12.59 5.29 2.61
N ASP A 57 -12.55 4.82 1.36
CA ASP A 57 -12.82 3.43 1.01
C ASP A 57 -11.71 2.50 1.54
N ALA A 58 -12.07 1.47 2.30
CA ALA A 58 -11.11 0.58 2.95
C ALA A 58 -10.30 -0.25 1.95
N ARG A 59 -10.91 -0.66 0.83
CA ARG A 59 -10.22 -1.41 -0.23
C ARG A 59 -9.19 -0.52 -0.91
N ALA A 60 -9.57 0.68 -1.32
CA ALA A 60 -8.68 1.67 -1.91
C ALA A 60 -7.55 2.08 -0.95
N ARG A 61 -7.86 2.28 0.33
CA ARG A 61 -6.87 2.63 1.36
C ARG A 61 -5.87 1.49 1.58
N SER A 62 -6.34 0.24 1.62
CA SER A 62 -5.49 -0.96 1.70
C SER A 62 -4.55 -1.10 0.50
N GLU A 63 -5.08 -1.00 -0.71
CA GLU A 63 -4.30 -1.08 -1.95
C GLU A 63 -3.25 0.03 -2.03
N THR A 64 -3.65 1.25 -1.68
CA THR A 64 -2.77 2.43 -1.71
C THR A 64 -1.68 2.34 -0.65
N ALA A 65 -1.98 1.84 0.55
CA ALA A 65 -0.98 1.59 1.59
C ALA A 65 0.07 0.56 1.13
N ALA A 66 -0.36 -0.52 0.46
CA ALA A 66 0.56 -1.52 -0.08
C ALA A 66 1.41 -0.98 -1.26
N ASP A 67 0.89 -0.02 -2.00
CA ASP A 67 1.64 0.73 -3.01
C ASP A 67 2.68 1.66 -2.40
N LEU A 68 2.28 2.43 -1.39
CA LEU A 68 3.18 3.28 -0.62
C LEU A 68 4.34 2.47 -0.05
N ALA A 69 4.06 1.31 0.57
CA ALA A 69 5.09 0.40 1.08
C ALA A 69 6.10 -0.02 -0.01
N SER A 70 5.60 -0.37 -1.19
CA SER A 70 6.42 -0.77 -2.34
C SER A 70 7.32 0.37 -2.83
N ARG A 71 6.83 1.61 -2.80
CA ARG A 71 7.59 2.82 -3.18
C ARG A 71 8.63 3.18 -2.13
N LEU A 72 8.29 3.12 -0.84
CA LEU A 72 9.22 3.34 0.26
C LEU A 72 10.42 2.38 0.20
N LEU A 73 10.19 1.14 -0.24
CA LEU A 73 11.28 0.20 -0.46
C LEU A 73 12.23 0.57 -1.59
N GLN A 74 11.71 1.16 -2.66
CA GLN A 74 12.55 1.67 -3.75
C GLN A 74 13.40 2.86 -3.26
N LEU A 75 12.89 3.63 -2.30
CA LEU A 75 13.63 4.67 -1.56
C LEU A 75 14.55 4.13 -0.45
N LYS A 76 14.55 2.81 -0.21
CA LYS A 76 15.26 2.14 0.90
C LYS A 76 14.85 2.63 2.29
N VAL A 77 13.65 3.19 2.43
CA VAL A 77 13.06 3.59 3.72
C VAL A 77 12.29 2.40 4.28
N THR A 78 13.01 1.44 4.86
CA THR A 78 12.47 0.11 5.21
C THR A 78 11.44 0.16 6.32
N ASP A 79 11.66 0.97 7.35
CA ASP A 79 10.83 0.96 8.55
C ASP A 79 9.43 1.52 8.26
N LEU A 80 9.35 2.60 7.48
CA LEU A 80 8.08 3.14 7.02
C LEU A 80 7.41 2.21 5.98
N ALA A 81 8.19 1.47 5.18
CA ALA A 81 7.61 0.48 4.29
C ALA A 81 6.91 -0.65 5.07
N ASP A 82 7.52 -1.11 6.17
CA ASP A 82 6.91 -2.11 7.04
C ASP A 82 5.64 -1.57 7.70
N GLN A 83 5.69 -0.34 8.21
CA GLN A 83 4.51 0.35 8.73
C GLN A 83 3.37 0.46 7.70
N ALA A 84 3.70 0.80 6.45
CA ALA A 84 2.71 0.91 5.38
C ALA A 84 2.11 -0.46 5.00
N PHE A 85 2.89 -1.55 5.06
CA PHE A 85 2.34 -2.90 4.90
C PHE A 85 1.42 -3.29 6.05
N ASP A 86 1.79 -3.00 7.29
CA ASP A 86 0.94 -3.27 8.47
C ASP A 86 -0.37 -2.49 8.37
N GLN A 87 -0.32 -1.23 7.92
CA GLN A 87 -1.53 -0.45 7.63
C GLN A 87 -2.35 -1.11 6.52
N ALA A 88 -1.73 -1.52 5.41
CA ALA A 88 -2.44 -2.19 4.32
C ALA A 88 -3.20 -3.44 4.79
N GLU A 89 -2.58 -4.26 5.64
CA GLU A 89 -3.24 -5.43 6.24
C GLU A 89 -4.39 -5.05 7.17
N LYS A 90 -4.20 -4.02 8.01
CA LYS A 90 -5.25 -3.52 8.90
C LYS A 90 -6.47 -3.04 8.11
N GLU A 91 -6.24 -2.34 7.00
CA GLU A 91 -7.31 -1.85 6.15
C GLU A 91 -7.97 -2.95 5.33
N ALA A 92 -7.19 -3.93 4.84
CA ALA A 92 -7.79 -5.12 4.25
C ALA A 92 -8.68 -5.84 5.27
N ALA A 93 -8.25 -5.91 6.54
CA ALA A 93 -9.00 -6.56 7.60
C ALA A 93 -10.31 -5.85 7.98
N SER A 94 -10.48 -4.57 7.64
CA SER A 94 -11.72 -3.81 7.91
C SER A 94 -12.75 -3.93 6.78
N ILE A 95 -12.41 -4.56 5.65
CA ILE A 95 -13.34 -4.83 4.56
C ILE A 95 -14.37 -5.88 5.00
N GLU A 96 -15.65 -5.53 4.90
CA GLU A 96 -16.75 -6.39 5.38
C GLU A 96 -17.01 -7.60 4.48
N ASP A 97 -16.96 -7.41 3.16
CA ASP A 97 -17.18 -8.50 2.20
C ASP A 97 -16.00 -9.49 2.23
N PRO A 98 -16.21 -10.76 2.60
CA PRO A 98 -15.11 -11.73 2.74
C PRO A 98 -14.37 -11.98 1.42
N LEU A 99 -15.04 -11.89 0.28
CA LEU A 99 -14.38 -12.10 -1.01
C LEU A 99 -13.38 -10.96 -1.29
N SER A 100 -13.84 -9.72 -1.16
CA SER A 100 -13.02 -8.51 -1.31
C SER A 100 -11.87 -8.47 -0.29
N GLN A 101 -12.15 -8.76 0.98
CA GLN A 101 -11.14 -8.88 2.04
C GLN A 101 -10.07 -9.92 1.68
N GLY A 102 -10.49 -11.09 1.22
CA GLY A 102 -9.59 -12.18 0.84
C GLY A 102 -8.68 -11.83 -0.33
N TYR A 103 -9.23 -11.18 -1.37
CA TYR A 103 -8.43 -10.67 -2.49
C TYR A 103 -7.44 -9.60 -2.05
N ALA A 104 -7.84 -8.65 -1.20
CA ALA A 104 -6.95 -7.62 -0.68
C ALA A 104 -5.75 -8.20 0.08
N LEU A 105 -5.99 -9.14 1.00
CA LEU A 105 -4.93 -9.84 1.72
C LEU A 105 -4.04 -10.65 0.77
N CYS A 106 -4.62 -11.29 -0.25
CA CYS A 106 -3.87 -12.03 -1.27
C CYS A 106 -2.95 -11.11 -2.09
N GLU A 107 -3.39 -9.91 -2.45
CA GLU A 107 -2.55 -8.93 -3.15
C GLU A 107 -1.42 -8.38 -2.28
N ILE A 108 -1.71 -8.08 -1.01
CA ILE A 108 -0.70 -7.63 -0.04
C ILE A 108 0.37 -8.71 0.15
N SER A 109 -0.03 -9.98 0.31
CA SER A 109 0.90 -11.11 0.38
C SER A 109 1.83 -11.15 -0.84
N GLY A 110 1.29 -11.03 -2.05
CA GLY A 110 2.08 -11.00 -3.28
C GLY A 110 3.08 -9.84 -3.32
N ARG A 111 2.70 -8.65 -2.82
CA ARG A 111 3.61 -7.49 -2.71
C ARG A 111 4.69 -7.72 -1.65
N LEU A 112 4.35 -8.27 -0.49
CA LEU A 112 5.30 -8.64 0.57
C LEU A 112 6.32 -9.69 0.07
N SER A 113 5.88 -10.69 -0.69
CA SER A 113 6.76 -11.68 -1.32
C SER A 113 7.76 -11.03 -2.29
N LYS A 114 7.28 -10.15 -3.19
CA LYS A 114 8.14 -9.37 -4.08
C LYS A 114 9.13 -8.48 -3.31
N ALA A 115 8.70 -7.99 -2.15
CA ALA A 115 9.50 -7.20 -1.22
C ALA A 115 10.42 -8.04 -0.32
N LYS A 116 10.59 -9.35 -0.59
CA LYS A 116 11.42 -10.29 0.16
C LYS A 116 11.05 -10.44 1.65
N ARG A 117 9.80 -10.14 2.01
CA ARG A 117 9.25 -10.29 3.37
C ARG A 117 8.52 -11.62 3.52
N ALA A 118 9.23 -12.72 3.26
CA ALA A 118 8.62 -14.05 3.14
C ALA A 118 7.75 -14.45 4.34
N GLN A 119 8.20 -14.16 5.57
CA GLN A 119 7.42 -14.47 6.77
C GLN A 119 6.13 -13.66 6.87
N ALA A 120 6.17 -12.36 6.57
CA ALA A 120 4.98 -11.53 6.58
C ALA A 120 4.03 -11.99 5.47
N ALA A 121 4.54 -12.17 4.25
CA ALA A 121 3.77 -12.63 3.11
C ALA A 121 3.02 -13.94 3.39
N GLN A 122 3.68 -14.92 4.00
CA GLN A 122 3.05 -16.19 4.38
C GLN A 122 1.95 -15.99 5.41
N ARG A 123 2.17 -15.16 6.44
CA ARG A 123 1.14 -14.83 7.45
C ARG A 123 -0.07 -14.16 6.82
N THR A 124 0.14 -13.21 5.90
CA THR A 124 -0.95 -12.55 5.17
C THR A 124 -1.72 -13.53 4.28
N LEU A 125 -1.00 -14.44 3.61
CA LEU A 125 -1.61 -15.46 2.74
C LEU A 125 -2.47 -16.44 3.54
N ASP A 126 -2.01 -16.84 4.73
CA ASP A 126 -2.77 -17.71 5.63
C ASP A 126 -4.04 -17.02 6.14
N ARG A 127 -3.98 -15.71 6.44
CA ARG A 127 -5.17 -14.91 6.74
C ARG A 127 -6.12 -14.83 5.54
N ALA A 128 -5.61 -14.59 4.33
CA ALA A 128 -6.41 -14.58 3.11
C ALA A 128 -7.15 -15.92 2.92
N LYS A 129 -6.47 -17.04 3.18
CA LYS A 129 -7.09 -18.38 3.14
C LYS A 129 -8.20 -18.53 4.18
N ALA A 130 -7.96 -18.10 5.41
CA ALA A 130 -8.96 -18.17 6.48
C ALA A 130 -10.21 -17.32 6.18
N VAL A 131 -10.03 -16.18 5.51
CA VAL A 131 -11.13 -15.34 5.04
C VAL A 131 -11.86 -15.98 3.86
N ALA A 132 -11.12 -16.54 2.89
CA ALA A 132 -11.69 -17.20 1.72
C ALA A 132 -12.68 -18.32 2.11
N GLU A 133 -12.37 -19.11 3.13
CA GLU A 133 -13.26 -20.17 3.63
C GLU A 133 -14.63 -19.65 4.13
N LYS A 134 -14.73 -18.36 4.47
CA LYS A 134 -15.98 -17.72 4.90
C LYS A 134 -16.84 -17.23 3.73
N VAL A 135 -16.32 -17.18 2.50
CA VAL A 135 -17.06 -16.73 1.31
C VAL A 135 -18.21 -17.69 1.03
N ALA A 136 -19.46 -17.22 1.11
CA ALA A 136 -20.64 -18.09 1.02
C ALA A 136 -20.78 -18.77 -0.35
N ASP A 137 -20.54 -18.04 -1.44
CA ASP A 137 -20.58 -18.57 -2.79
C ASP A 137 -19.40 -19.53 -3.03
N LYS A 138 -19.71 -20.79 -3.40
CA LYS A 138 -18.71 -21.83 -3.57
C LYS A 138 -17.81 -21.60 -4.79
N GLY A 139 -18.35 -21.00 -5.86
CA GLY A 139 -17.59 -20.68 -7.07
C GLY A 139 -16.55 -19.61 -6.78
N LEU A 140 -16.99 -18.49 -6.19
CA LEU A 140 -16.11 -17.39 -5.80
C LEU A 140 -15.09 -17.82 -4.75
N ARG A 141 -15.50 -18.64 -3.77
CA ARG A 141 -14.58 -19.26 -2.80
C ARG A 141 -13.49 -20.08 -3.50
N SER A 142 -13.87 -20.96 -4.42
CA SER A 142 -12.93 -21.82 -5.13
C SER A 142 -11.94 -21.00 -5.98
N GLU A 143 -12.41 -19.92 -6.61
CA GLU A 143 -11.57 -19.02 -7.40
C GLU A 143 -10.52 -18.32 -6.54
N LEU A 144 -10.95 -17.74 -5.41
CA LEU A 144 -10.06 -17.09 -4.47
C LEU A 144 -9.04 -18.07 -3.85
N LEU A 145 -9.49 -19.26 -3.43
CA LEU A 145 -8.59 -20.30 -2.89
C LEU A 145 -7.56 -20.75 -3.91
N LYS A 146 -7.94 -20.87 -5.19
CA LYS A 146 -7.00 -21.17 -6.28
C LYS A 146 -5.97 -20.04 -6.42
N ARG A 147 -6.43 -18.79 -6.45
CA ARG A 147 -5.54 -17.62 -6.55
C ARG A 147 -4.53 -17.55 -5.40
N ILE A 148 -4.96 -17.91 -4.19
CA ILE A 148 -4.12 -18.00 -2.99
C ILE A 148 -3.10 -19.14 -3.11
N ALA A 149 -3.52 -20.31 -3.61
CA ALA A 149 -2.63 -21.45 -3.83
C ALA A 149 -1.52 -21.15 -4.84
N ASP A 150 -1.83 -20.38 -5.89
CA ASP A 150 -0.87 -19.97 -6.92
C ASP A 150 0.21 -18.98 -6.42
N GLN A 151 0.14 -18.49 -5.17
CA GLN A 151 1.14 -17.58 -4.58
C GLN A 151 2.20 -18.28 -3.72
N LYS A 152 2.07 -19.59 -3.48
CA LYS A 152 3.08 -20.39 -2.77
C LYS A 152 4.20 -20.82 -3.69
#